data_AF-A0A524HXS6-F1
#
_entry.id   AF-A0A524HXS6-F1
#
_cell.length_a   1.000
_cell.length_b   1.000
_cell.length_c   1.000
_cell.angle_alpha   90.00
_cell.angle_beta   90.00
_cell.angle_gamma   90.00
#
_symmetry.space_group_name_H-M   'P 1'
#
loop_
_entity.id
_entity.type
_entity.pdbx_description
1 polymer ?
#
loop_
_entity_poly.entity_id
_entity_poly.type
_entity_poly.pdbx_seq_one_letter_code
_entity_poly.pdbx_strand_id
1 'polypeptide(L)'
;MVEGSQKMGVYICRCGGNIDNSLDTRMLHETASHLEKVVHTATVDFAWSPETRRLIAEEVKQHKLDRVLIAACSPKLYLKEFQQVIESADGKGCMMEMCNIREQCAWVHFNDRTAATVKAEDMLRMSHDRLLLQSKVDKSNVSQVNKFRCTGCKICESVCNFNAIKIVPDKDFGNSLKANVNINACEGCGACVAACPTAAMDQTCFSNIQIISQIETFLKNTKMDVPKIVVFSCHWCSYTAADTAGLKRMAMDPHFVVIRTMCSARVDPEWVLKALSKGADGVLVLAGHPGRCHYEIGNLRTRKRMTLLHNYLDQMGFHPDRFRIDYSDSEEVEGYVEAVNSYVEKVKEL
;
A
#
# COMPACT_ATOMS: atom_id res chain seq x y z
N MET A 1 -8.25 18.33 -3.92
CA MET A 1 -7.13 18.83 -4.75
C MET A 1 -5.85 18.56 -3.96
N VAL A 2 -4.76 18.15 -4.62
CA VAL A 2 -3.48 17.99 -3.92
C VAL A 2 -2.98 19.38 -3.56
N GLU A 3 -2.87 19.69 -2.27
CA GLU A 3 -2.39 20.98 -1.78
C GLU A 3 -0.89 20.92 -1.48
N GLY A 4 -0.18 21.99 -1.82
CA GLY A 4 1.26 22.16 -1.56
C GLY A 4 2.07 22.39 -2.84
N SER A 5 3.37 22.68 -2.64
CA SER A 5 4.37 22.76 -3.71
C SER A 5 4.80 21.39 -4.24
N GLN A 6 4.46 20.32 -3.50
CA GLN A 6 4.83 18.92 -3.73
C GLN A 6 6.34 18.66 -3.71
N LYS A 7 7.13 19.55 -3.12
CA LYS A 7 8.59 19.40 -2.99
C LYS A 7 8.91 18.21 -2.10
N MET A 8 9.46 17.17 -2.72
CA MET A 8 9.76 15.90 -2.06
C MET A 8 11.26 15.76 -1.74
N GLY A 9 11.54 15.32 -0.52
CA GLY A 9 12.84 14.77 -0.14
C GLY A 9 12.79 13.26 -0.06
N VAL A 10 13.74 12.57 -0.67
CA VAL A 10 13.84 11.10 -0.65
C VAL A 10 15.10 10.68 0.11
N TYR A 11 14.94 9.81 1.10
CA TYR A 11 16.03 9.33 1.95
C TYR A 11 16.16 7.81 1.83
N ILE A 12 17.33 7.34 1.41
CA ILE A 12 17.61 5.90 1.20
C ILE A 12 18.54 5.42 2.32
N CYS A 13 18.05 4.49 3.13
CA CYS A 13 18.81 3.90 4.22
C CYS A 13 19.70 2.74 3.72
N ARG A 14 20.96 2.68 4.15
CA ARG A 14 21.83 1.51 3.96
C ARG A 14 21.69 0.47 5.07
N CYS A 15 21.29 0.91 6.25
CA CYS A 15 21.11 0.09 7.44
C CYS A 15 22.34 -0.76 7.80
N GLY A 16 23.55 -0.21 7.61
CA GLY A 16 24.82 -0.83 7.97
C GLY A 16 25.00 -2.26 7.42
N GLY A 17 24.87 -2.46 6.11
CA GLY A 17 24.98 -3.78 5.48
C GLY A 17 23.65 -4.53 5.34
N ASN A 18 22.58 -4.11 6.03
CA ASN A 18 21.31 -4.84 5.96
C ASN A 18 20.50 -4.55 4.70
N ILE A 19 20.78 -3.45 4.00
CA ILE A 19 20.11 -3.08 2.74
C ILE A 19 21.14 -3.07 1.61
N ASP A 20 22.26 -2.38 1.78
CA ASP A 20 23.26 -2.14 0.74
C ASP A 20 24.12 -3.35 0.35
N ASN A 21 24.13 -4.42 1.15
CA ASN A 21 24.72 -5.71 0.72
C ASN A 21 23.86 -6.41 -0.33
N SER A 22 22.53 -6.27 -0.25
CA SER A 22 21.58 -6.97 -1.12
C SER A 22 20.97 -6.07 -2.19
N LEU A 23 21.09 -4.75 -2.06
CA LEU A 23 20.57 -3.76 -3.02
C LEU A 23 21.68 -2.81 -3.48
N ASP A 24 21.59 -2.31 -4.71
CA ASP A 24 22.39 -1.17 -5.15
C ASP A 24 21.74 0.15 -4.72
N THR A 25 22.19 0.68 -3.58
CA THR A 25 21.70 1.97 -3.05
C THR A 25 22.12 3.19 -3.87
N ARG A 26 23.12 3.07 -4.76
CA ARG A 26 23.48 4.15 -5.69
C ARG A 26 22.48 4.22 -6.82
N MET A 27 22.09 3.08 -7.37
CA MET A 27 21.04 2.98 -8.38
C MET A 27 19.70 3.47 -7.83
N LEU A 28 19.33 3.10 -6.59
CA LEU A 28 18.14 3.65 -5.94
C LEU A 28 18.20 5.18 -5.78
N HIS A 29 19.37 5.73 -5.44
CA HIS A 29 19.57 7.18 -5.31
C HIS A 29 19.39 7.88 -6.66
N GLU A 30 20.01 7.36 -7.71
CA GLU A 30 19.89 7.90 -9.06
C GLU A 30 18.43 7.82 -9.56
N THR A 31 17.75 6.70 -9.31
CA THR A 31 16.33 6.58 -9.65
C THR A 31 15.50 7.61 -8.89
N ALA A 32 15.72 7.79 -7.57
CA ALA A 32 15.01 8.78 -6.76
C ALA A 32 15.21 10.22 -7.26
N SER A 33 16.44 10.60 -7.58
CA SER A 33 16.77 11.98 -7.98
C SER A 33 16.12 12.41 -9.30
N HIS A 34 15.69 11.45 -10.12
CA HIS A 34 15.02 11.70 -11.40
C HIS A 34 13.48 11.64 -11.31
N LEU A 35 12.90 11.36 -10.14
CA LEU A 35 11.45 11.33 -9.97
C LEU A 35 10.86 12.74 -9.93
N GLU A 36 9.61 12.86 -10.38
CA GLU A 36 8.92 14.15 -10.47
C GLU A 36 8.81 14.82 -9.09
N LYS A 37 9.13 16.11 -9.01
CA LYS A 37 9.07 16.90 -7.76
C LYS A 37 10.05 16.49 -6.65
N VAL A 38 10.92 15.51 -6.88
CA VAL A 38 12.03 15.24 -5.96
C VAL A 38 13.06 16.36 -6.11
N VAL A 39 13.25 17.13 -5.03
CA VAL A 39 14.18 18.27 -5.00
C VAL A 39 15.40 18.01 -4.11
N HIS A 40 15.37 16.93 -3.35
CA HIS A 40 16.46 16.50 -2.47
C HIS A 40 16.47 14.98 -2.40
N THR A 41 17.65 14.37 -2.56
CA THR A 41 17.86 12.93 -2.36
C THR A 41 19.11 12.73 -1.51
N ALA A 42 19.03 11.89 -0.48
CA ALA A 42 20.17 11.56 0.37
C ALA A 42 20.23 10.06 0.64
N THR A 43 21.45 9.52 0.69
CA THR A 43 21.70 8.14 1.12
C THR A 43 22.36 8.19 2.49
N VAL A 44 21.75 7.53 3.47
CA VAL A 44 22.13 7.61 4.88
C VAL A 44 22.40 6.21 5.45
N ASP A 45 23.35 6.09 6.37
CA ASP A 45 23.71 4.77 6.91
C ASP A 45 22.63 4.22 7.85
N PHE A 46 22.06 5.07 8.72
CA PHE A 46 21.04 4.68 9.68
C PHE A 46 19.92 5.72 9.79
N ALA A 47 18.91 5.62 8.92
CA ALA A 47 17.77 6.55 8.90
C ALA A 47 17.05 6.68 10.25
N TRP A 48 17.00 5.61 11.04
CA TRP A 48 16.34 5.58 12.36
C TRP A 48 17.14 6.30 13.46
N SER A 49 18.42 6.62 13.22
CA SER A 49 19.28 7.24 14.23
C SER A 49 18.73 8.62 14.63
N PRO A 50 18.90 9.05 15.89
CA PRO A 50 18.50 10.38 16.32
C PRO A 50 19.18 11.51 15.52
N GLU A 51 20.44 11.30 15.11
CA GLU A 51 21.22 12.24 14.31
C GLU A 51 20.61 12.42 12.92
N THR A 52 20.39 11.33 12.18
CA THR A 52 19.78 11.40 10.85
C THR A 52 18.35 11.94 10.90
N ARG A 53 17.58 11.64 11.94
CA ARG A 53 16.24 12.23 12.11
C ARG A 53 16.29 13.75 12.28
N ARG A 54 17.28 14.28 13.02
CA ARG A 54 17.48 15.74 13.14
C ARG A 54 17.91 16.35 11.81
N LEU A 55 18.83 15.70 11.08
CA LEU A 55 19.23 16.11 9.74
C LEU A 55 18.02 16.23 8.81
N ILE A 56 17.17 15.20 8.73
CA ILE A 56 15.95 15.21 7.90
C ILE A 56 15.05 16.39 8.30
N ALA A 57 14.88 16.66 9.60
CA ALA A 57 14.08 17.80 10.07
C ALA A 57 14.66 19.16 9.65
N GLU A 58 15.99 19.31 9.66
CA GLU A 58 16.69 20.50 9.19
C GLU A 58 16.54 20.67 7.66
N GLU A 59 16.72 19.59 6.90
CA GLU A 59 16.58 19.56 5.44
C GLU A 59 15.15 19.85 4.98
N VAL A 60 14.14 19.37 5.72
CA VAL A 60 12.73 19.73 5.50
C VAL A 60 12.55 21.25 5.54
N LYS A 61 13.15 21.94 6.53
CA LYS A 61 13.09 23.41 6.64
C LYS A 61 13.91 24.09 5.54
N GLN A 62 15.15 23.65 5.35
CA GLN A 62 16.11 24.24 4.42
C GLN A 62 15.61 24.19 2.98
N HIS A 63 15.13 23.03 2.54
CA HIS A 63 14.66 22.82 1.17
C HIS A 63 13.16 23.14 1.00
N LYS A 64 12.47 23.49 2.10
CA LYS A 64 11.02 23.73 2.14
C LYS A 64 10.25 22.53 1.60
N LEU A 65 10.59 21.34 2.08
CA LEU A 65 9.94 20.10 1.70
C LEU A 65 8.54 20.05 2.30
N ASP A 66 7.57 19.59 1.51
CA ASP A 66 6.21 19.30 1.99
C ASP A 66 5.82 17.82 1.81
N ARG A 67 6.76 17.01 1.30
CA ARG A 67 6.68 15.55 1.19
C ARG A 67 8.03 14.93 1.58
N VAL A 68 8.01 13.86 2.39
CA VAL A 68 9.21 13.09 2.75
C VAL A 68 8.98 11.60 2.51
N LEU A 69 9.82 11.00 1.67
CA LEU A 69 9.82 9.57 1.40
C LEU A 69 11.07 8.93 2.00
N ILE A 70 10.90 7.92 2.85
CA ILE A 70 12.00 7.19 3.47
C ILE A 70 12.00 5.75 2.97
N ALA A 71 12.98 5.38 2.15
CA ALA A 71 13.21 4.01 1.70
C ALA A 71 14.12 3.30 2.70
N ALA A 72 13.53 2.47 3.56
CA ALA A 72 14.23 1.84 4.68
C ALA A 72 13.53 0.54 5.12
N CYS A 73 13.26 0.43 6.41
CA CYS A 73 12.61 -0.70 7.05
C CYS A 73 11.09 -0.56 7.06
N SER A 74 10.42 -1.57 7.64
CA SER A 74 8.97 -1.57 7.77
C SER A 74 8.43 -0.29 8.44
N PRO A 75 7.33 0.27 7.91
CA PRO A 75 6.61 1.37 8.57
C PRO A 75 6.09 1.00 9.97
N LYS A 76 6.06 -0.28 10.35
CA LYS A 76 5.66 -0.69 11.70
C LYS A 76 6.69 -0.34 12.78
N LEU A 77 7.94 -0.05 12.40
CA LEU A 77 9.03 0.18 13.34
C LEU A 77 9.20 1.66 13.70
N TYR A 78 9.34 2.55 12.70
CA TYR A 78 9.76 3.94 12.92
C TYR A 78 8.86 5.00 12.29
N LEU A 79 7.73 4.62 11.67
CA LEU A 79 6.87 5.58 10.96
C LEU A 79 6.39 6.70 11.89
N LYS A 80 5.94 6.37 13.09
CA LYS A 80 5.40 7.36 14.04
C LYS A 80 6.49 8.34 14.49
N GLU A 81 7.70 7.85 14.71
CA GLU A 81 8.85 8.64 15.12
C GLU A 81 9.27 9.61 14.02
N PHE A 82 9.30 9.16 12.76
CA PHE A 82 9.55 10.05 11.64
C PHE A 82 8.41 11.08 11.47
N GLN A 83 7.15 10.66 11.60
CA GLN A 83 6.00 11.56 11.53
C GLN A 83 6.12 12.68 12.57
N GLN A 84 6.39 12.32 13.83
CA GLN A 84 6.57 13.29 14.92
C GLN A 84 7.71 14.28 14.66
N VAL A 85 8.85 13.78 14.18
CA VAL A 85 10.03 14.63 13.90
C VAL A 85 9.75 15.61 12.77
N ILE A 86 9.15 15.12 11.68
CA ILE A 86 8.82 15.92 10.50
C ILE A 86 7.70 16.94 10.82
N GLU A 87 6.67 16.53 11.55
CA GLU A 87 5.58 17.42 11.98
C GLU A 87 6.10 18.55 12.88
N SER A 88 7.02 18.23 13.79
CA SER A 88 7.66 19.22 14.67
C SER A 88 8.56 20.20 13.90
N ALA A 89 9.13 19.78 12.77
CA ALA A 89 10.03 20.60 11.98
C ALA A 89 9.28 21.61 11.08
N ASP A 90 8.26 21.16 10.36
CA ASP A 90 7.56 21.99 9.38
C ASP A 90 6.41 22.80 10.02
N GLY A 91 5.70 22.23 10.99
CA GLY A 91 4.52 22.85 11.60
C GLY A 91 3.34 23.07 10.64
N LYS A 92 3.45 22.70 9.35
CA LYS A 92 2.44 22.94 8.29
C LYS A 92 1.81 21.68 7.73
N GLY A 93 2.17 20.51 8.28
CA GLY A 93 1.69 19.22 7.83
C GLY A 93 2.41 18.79 6.56
N CYS A 94 3.70 18.51 6.66
CA CYS A 94 4.45 17.74 5.66
C CYS A 94 3.96 16.29 5.67
N MET A 95 3.65 15.72 4.49
CA MET A 95 3.19 14.33 4.38
C MET A 95 4.42 13.43 4.30
N MET A 96 4.28 12.19 4.76
CA MET A 96 5.37 11.23 4.64
C MET A 96 4.92 9.83 4.30
N GLU A 97 5.84 9.08 3.69
CA GLU A 97 5.67 7.68 3.35
C GLU A 97 6.96 6.92 3.65
N MET A 98 6.82 5.64 4.01
CA MET A 98 7.96 4.73 4.14
C MET A 98 7.87 3.62 3.08
N CYS A 99 8.94 3.46 2.31
CA CYS A 99 9.11 2.35 1.40
C CYS A 99 9.92 1.24 2.08
N ASN A 100 9.31 0.08 2.31
CA ASN A 100 9.91 -1.05 3.01
C ASN A 100 10.83 -1.85 2.07
N ILE A 101 12.04 -1.37 1.84
CA ILE A 101 13.04 -2.05 1.01
C ILE A 101 13.92 -3.03 1.79
N ARG A 102 13.74 -3.16 3.11
CA ARG A 102 14.54 -4.05 3.96
C ARG A 102 13.85 -5.40 4.17
N GLU A 103 12.78 -5.44 4.96
CA GLU A 103 12.09 -6.68 5.29
C GLU A 103 11.43 -7.30 4.06
N GLN A 104 10.79 -6.50 3.21
CA GLN A 104 10.02 -6.97 2.05
C GLN A 104 10.80 -6.93 0.73
N CYS A 105 12.12 -6.68 0.77
CA CYS A 105 12.98 -6.75 -0.41
C CYS A 105 14.39 -7.28 -0.09
N ALA A 106 15.28 -6.47 0.49
CA ALA A 106 16.69 -6.84 0.70
C ALA A 106 16.88 -8.19 1.42
N TRP A 107 16.09 -8.45 2.46
CA TRP A 107 16.24 -9.62 3.32
C TRP A 107 15.63 -10.91 2.78
N VAL A 108 14.67 -10.82 1.86
CA VAL A 108 14.01 -11.98 1.24
C VAL A 108 14.58 -12.31 -0.14
N HIS A 109 15.37 -11.41 -0.73
CA HIS A 109 16.00 -11.57 -2.04
C HIS A 109 17.53 -11.42 -1.98
N PHE A 110 18.14 -11.83 -0.86
CA PHE A 110 19.58 -11.65 -0.59
C PHE A 110 20.49 -12.42 -1.57
N ASN A 111 19.94 -13.41 -2.27
CA ASN A 111 20.63 -14.27 -3.23
C ASN A 111 20.70 -13.68 -4.66
N ASP A 112 19.89 -12.67 -4.98
CA ASP A 112 19.87 -12.02 -6.29
C ASP A 112 19.81 -10.50 -6.14
N ARG A 113 21.00 -9.89 -6.06
CA ARG A 113 21.15 -8.44 -5.89
C ARG A 113 20.53 -7.64 -7.03
N THR A 114 20.59 -8.16 -8.26
CA THR A 114 20.10 -7.44 -9.44
C THR A 114 18.57 -7.39 -9.42
N ALA A 115 17.92 -8.54 -9.28
CA ALA A 115 16.46 -8.60 -9.22
C ALA A 115 15.90 -7.89 -7.97
N ALA A 116 16.58 -8.01 -6.83
CA ALA A 116 16.20 -7.29 -5.61
C ALA A 116 16.28 -5.76 -5.80
N THR A 117 17.33 -5.26 -6.48
CA THR A 117 17.47 -3.83 -6.77
C THR A 117 16.35 -3.33 -7.69
N VAL A 118 16.03 -4.07 -8.76
CA VAL A 118 14.92 -3.74 -9.68
C VAL A 118 13.59 -3.67 -8.93
N LYS A 119 13.29 -4.67 -8.10
CA LYS A 119 12.08 -4.66 -7.24
C LYS A 119 12.07 -3.45 -6.29
N ALA A 120 13.20 -3.12 -5.68
CA ALA A 120 13.31 -1.97 -4.79
C ALA A 120 13.10 -0.63 -5.52
N GLU A 121 13.56 -0.49 -6.77
CA GLU A 121 13.25 0.68 -7.61
C GLU A 121 11.76 0.80 -7.88
N ASP A 122 11.08 -0.31 -8.19
CA ASP A 122 9.63 -0.33 -8.40
C ASP A 122 8.88 0.09 -7.14
N MET A 123 9.23 -0.50 -5.99
CA MET A 123 8.63 -0.13 -4.70
C MET A 123 8.87 1.35 -4.38
N LEU A 124 10.06 1.89 -4.67
CA LEU A 124 10.39 3.30 -4.48
C LEU A 124 9.51 4.20 -5.37
N ARG A 125 9.36 3.88 -6.66
CA ARG A 125 8.48 4.62 -7.59
C ARG A 125 7.02 4.56 -7.15
N MET A 126 6.54 3.39 -6.74
CA MET A 126 5.18 3.19 -6.22
C MET A 126 4.92 4.05 -4.97
N SER A 127 5.85 4.06 -4.01
CA SER A 127 5.72 4.88 -2.80
C SER A 127 5.80 6.38 -3.10
N HIS A 128 6.63 6.79 -4.05
CA HIS A 128 6.72 8.16 -4.54
C HIS A 128 5.38 8.65 -5.11
N ASP A 129 4.82 7.93 -6.09
CA ASP A 129 3.58 8.35 -6.77
C ASP A 129 2.37 8.29 -5.82
N ARG A 130 2.38 7.36 -4.86
CA ARG A 130 1.40 7.34 -3.77
C ARG A 130 1.50 8.59 -2.88
N LEU A 131 2.71 9.00 -2.51
CA LEU A 131 2.95 10.15 -1.65
C LEU A 131 2.58 11.49 -2.31
N LEU A 132 2.77 11.60 -3.63
CA LEU A 132 2.30 12.77 -4.40
C LEU A 132 0.78 12.97 -4.30
N LEU A 133 0.03 11.88 -4.11
CA LEU A 133 -1.43 11.88 -4.00
C LEU A 133 -1.93 11.99 -2.56
N GLN A 134 -1.05 12.04 -1.57
CA GLN A 134 -1.45 12.31 -0.18
C GLN A 134 -1.82 13.77 0.01
N SER A 135 -2.81 13.99 0.88
CA SER A 135 -3.35 15.29 1.27
C SER A 135 -3.27 15.46 2.79
N LYS A 136 -3.45 16.69 3.28
CA LYS A 136 -3.49 16.97 4.73
C LYS A 136 -4.62 16.26 5.48
N VAL A 137 -5.65 15.83 4.75
CA VAL A 137 -6.80 15.08 5.30
C VAL A 137 -6.41 13.62 5.59
N ASP A 138 -5.29 13.13 5.04
CA ASP A 138 -4.80 11.75 5.21
C ASP A 138 -4.05 11.50 6.53
N LYS A 139 -4.34 12.26 7.59
CA LYS A 139 -3.67 12.08 8.90
C LYS A 139 -4.24 10.94 9.74
N SER A 140 -5.52 10.62 9.55
CA SER A 140 -6.19 9.54 10.27
C SER A 140 -6.78 8.57 9.27
N ASN A 141 -6.61 7.27 9.47
CA ASN A 141 -7.13 6.22 8.60
C ASN A 141 -8.63 5.97 8.86
N VAL A 142 -9.51 6.65 8.11
CA VAL A 142 -10.97 6.58 8.26
C VAL A 142 -11.65 6.57 6.88
N SER A 143 -12.87 6.05 6.82
CA SER A 143 -13.67 6.16 5.60
C SER A 143 -14.26 7.55 5.42
N GLN A 144 -14.38 7.99 4.18
CA GLN A 144 -14.97 9.26 3.78
C GLN A 144 -16.03 9.06 2.71
N VAL A 145 -16.86 10.09 2.51
CA VAL A 145 -17.96 10.07 1.54
C VAL A 145 -17.95 11.32 0.68
N ASN A 146 -17.93 11.14 -0.63
CA ASN A 146 -18.29 12.16 -1.60
C ASN A 146 -19.83 12.26 -1.68
N LYS A 147 -20.38 13.30 -1.07
CA LYS A 147 -21.83 13.53 -0.99
C LYS A 147 -22.50 13.78 -2.34
N PHE A 148 -21.76 14.32 -3.33
CA PHE A 148 -22.27 14.52 -4.69
C PHE A 148 -22.51 13.18 -5.39
N ARG A 149 -21.62 12.20 -5.21
CA ARG A 149 -21.73 10.84 -5.79
C ARG A 149 -22.61 9.89 -4.99
N CYS A 150 -22.90 10.21 -3.73
CA CYS A 150 -23.65 9.34 -2.83
C CYS A 150 -25.14 9.34 -3.18
N THR A 151 -25.72 8.16 -3.40
CA THR A 151 -27.15 7.98 -3.72
C THR A 151 -28.01 7.61 -2.51
N GLY A 152 -27.41 7.42 -1.33
CA GLY A 152 -28.15 7.05 -0.11
C GLY A 152 -28.66 5.59 -0.09
N CYS A 153 -28.09 4.69 -0.89
CA CYS A 153 -28.57 3.31 -1.06
C CYS A 153 -28.38 2.36 0.14
N LYS A 154 -27.81 2.84 1.27
CA LYS A 154 -27.60 2.08 2.53
C LYS A 154 -26.62 0.91 2.49
N ILE A 155 -25.98 0.59 1.36
CA ILE A 155 -25.00 -0.50 1.29
C ILE A 155 -23.84 -0.28 2.27
N CYS A 156 -23.26 0.93 2.30
CA CYS A 156 -22.13 1.24 3.18
C CYS A 156 -22.47 1.14 4.68
N GLU A 157 -23.71 1.47 5.07
CA GLU A 157 -24.24 1.27 6.42
C GLU A 157 -24.37 -0.23 6.73
N SER A 158 -24.94 -1.02 5.82
CA SER A 158 -25.15 -2.47 6.02
C SER A 158 -23.86 -3.29 6.13
N VAL A 159 -22.76 -2.82 5.55
CA VAL A 159 -21.45 -3.50 5.62
C VAL A 159 -20.55 -2.95 6.73
N CYS A 160 -20.99 -1.97 7.51
CA CYS A 160 -20.19 -1.44 8.60
C CYS A 160 -20.34 -2.33 9.85
N ASN A 161 -19.25 -2.96 10.31
CA ASN A 161 -19.27 -3.76 11.55
C ASN A 161 -19.32 -2.88 12.81
N PHE A 162 -18.86 -1.63 12.68
CA PHE A 162 -18.62 -0.73 13.81
C PHE A 162 -19.75 0.29 14.00
N ASN A 163 -20.84 0.16 13.26
CA ASN A 163 -21.94 1.13 13.25
C ASN A 163 -21.50 2.60 13.01
N ALA A 164 -20.34 2.78 12.36
CA ALA A 164 -19.74 4.09 12.12
C ALA A 164 -20.42 4.88 10.99
N ILE A 165 -21.30 4.26 10.22
CA ILE A 165 -21.94 4.89 9.06
C ILE A 165 -23.45 4.91 9.26
N LYS A 166 -24.06 6.08 9.04
CA LYS A 166 -25.51 6.26 9.02
C LYS A 166 -25.95 6.93 7.73
N ILE A 167 -27.12 6.56 7.22
CA ILE A 167 -27.74 7.27 6.10
C ILE A 167 -28.76 8.27 6.65
N VAL A 168 -28.51 9.57 6.46
CA VAL A 168 -29.32 10.66 7.01
C VAL A 168 -29.67 11.69 5.93
N PRO A 169 -30.79 12.43 6.07
CA PRO A 169 -31.08 13.58 5.23
C PRO A 169 -29.97 14.64 5.34
N ASP A 170 -29.52 15.14 4.20
CA ASP A 170 -28.43 16.12 4.12
C ASP A 170 -28.96 17.45 3.57
N LYS A 171 -28.93 18.51 4.39
CA LYS A 171 -29.54 19.82 4.06
C LYS A 171 -28.88 20.47 2.85
N ASP A 172 -27.58 20.29 2.68
CA ASP A 172 -26.81 20.87 1.57
C ASP A 172 -27.18 20.21 0.23
N PHE A 173 -27.85 19.06 0.28
CA PHE A 173 -28.31 18.31 -0.89
C PHE A 173 -29.83 18.18 -0.92
N GLY A 174 -30.55 19.23 -0.50
CA GLY A 174 -32.01 19.29 -0.57
C GLY A 174 -32.71 18.21 0.27
N ASN A 175 -32.13 17.83 1.42
CA ASN A 175 -32.57 16.74 2.29
C ASN A 175 -32.55 15.35 1.64
N SER A 176 -31.84 15.16 0.52
CA SER A 176 -31.60 13.83 -0.01
C SER A 176 -30.80 12.98 0.98
N LEU A 177 -31.06 11.67 0.98
CA LEU A 177 -30.37 10.75 1.88
C LEU A 177 -28.91 10.58 1.48
N LYS A 178 -27.99 10.82 2.41
CA LYS A 178 -26.55 10.68 2.20
C LYS A 178 -25.92 9.88 3.33
N ALA A 179 -24.86 9.15 3.01
CA ALA A 179 -24.04 8.53 4.04
C ALA A 179 -23.32 9.60 4.86
N ASN A 180 -23.23 9.40 6.16
CA ASN A 180 -22.46 10.18 7.11
C ASN A 180 -21.59 9.21 7.90
N VAL A 181 -20.29 9.52 8.02
CA VAL A 181 -19.31 8.68 8.72
C VAL A 181 -18.95 9.34 10.04
N ASN A 182 -19.17 8.64 11.15
CA ASN A 182 -18.61 9.00 12.44
C ASN A 182 -17.13 8.58 12.48
N ILE A 183 -16.25 9.57 12.35
CA ILE A 183 -14.78 9.36 12.31
C ILE A 183 -14.24 8.73 13.61
N ASN A 184 -14.89 8.97 14.75
CA ASN A 184 -14.44 8.44 16.05
C ASN A 184 -14.82 6.96 16.24
N ALA A 185 -15.82 6.47 15.50
CA ALA A 185 -16.22 5.06 15.53
C ALA A 185 -15.65 4.27 14.35
N CYS A 186 -14.98 4.94 13.40
CA CYS A 186 -14.50 4.30 12.18
C CYS A 186 -13.13 3.64 12.43
N GLU A 187 -13.11 2.31 12.42
CA GLU A 187 -11.86 1.53 12.57
C GLU A 187 -11.02 1.45 11.27
N GLY A 188 -11.45 2.09 10.18
CA GLY A 188 -10.65 2.19 8.95
C GLY A 188 -10.41 0.87 8.20
N CYS A 189 -11.33 -0.11 8.30
CA CYS A 189 -11.20 -1.39 7.60
C CYS A 189 -11.40 -1.30 6.08
N GLY A 190 -12.13 -0.28 5.60
CA GLY A 190 -12.32 -0.04 4.17
C GLY A 190 -13.37 -0.90 3.46
N ALA A 191 -14.11 -1.76 4.17
CA ALA A 191 -15.11 -2.66 3.58
C ALA A 191 -16.25 -1.91 2.86
N CYS A 192 -16.66 -0.76 3.39
CA CYS A 192 -17.68 0.11 2.79
C CYS A 192 -17.22 0.79 1.51
N VAL A 193 -15.90 1.00 1.34
CA VAL A 193 -15.32 1.61 0.15
C VAL A 193 -15.47 0.66 -1.03
N ALA A 194 -14.96 -0.57 -0.88
CA ALA A 194 -15.05 -1.59 -1.91
C ALA A 194 -16.46 -2.17 -2.12
N ALA A 195 -17.45 -1.75 -1.31
CA ALA A 195 -18.86 -2.11 -1.50
C ALA A 195 -19.68 -0.98 -2.15
N CYS A 196 -19.12 0.22 -2.32
CA CYS A 196 -19.87 1.36 -2.80
C CYS A 196 -20.07 1.31 -4.32
N PRO A 197 -21.30 1.12 -4.83
CA PRO A 197 -21.53 0.92 -6.26
C PRO A 197 -21.31 2.19 -7.08
N THR A 198 -21.37 3.38 -6.46
CA THR A 198 -21.14 4.66 -7.14
C THR A 198 -19.73 5.20 -6.90
N ALA A 199 -18.87 4.44 -6.21
CA ALA A 199 -17.55 4.86 -5.72
C ALA A 199 -17.59 6.25 -5.03
N ALA A 200 -18.67 6.49 -4.28
CA ALA A 200 -18.82 7.65 -3.42
C ALA A 200 -18.06 7.52 -2.10
N MET A 201 -17.86 6.29 -1.61
CA MET A 201 -17.04 6.04 -0.43
C MET A 201 -15.56 6.01 -0.83
N ASP A 202 -14.69 6.52 0.03
CA ASP A 202 -13.24 6.41 -0.09
C ASP A 202 -12.60 6.24 1.31
N GLN A 203 -11.29 6.09 1.38
CA GLN A 203 -10.55 5.90 2.64
C GLN A 203 -9.30 6.76 2.66
N THR A 204 -9.12 7.54 3.72
CA THR A 204 -7.88 8.30 3.94
C THR A 204 -6.70 7.36 4.17
N CYS A 205 -5.50 7.81 3.79
CA CYS A 205 -4.25 7.03 3.79
C CYS A 205 -4.23 5.84 2.80
N PHE A 206 -5.38 5.36 2.32
CA PHE A 206 -5.52 4.22 1.40
C PHE A 206 -6.60 4.49 0.35
N SER A 207 -6.55 5.68 -0.24
CA SER A 207 -7.57 6.13 -1.17
C SER A 207 -7.52 5.34 -2.47
N ASN A 208 -8.65 5.27 -3.19
CA ASN A 208 -8.68 4.57 -4.48
C ASN A 208 -7.60 5.08 -5.44
N ILE A 209 -7.40 6.40 -5.52
CA ILE A 209 -6.39 6.99 -6.40
C ILE A 209 -4.96 6.62 -6.00
N GLN A 210 -4.67 6.52 -4.70
CA GLN A 210 -3.37 6.10 -4.18
C GLN A 210 -3.06 4.63 -4.48
N ILE A 211 -4.06 3.75 -4.37
CA ILE A 211 -3.88 2.32 -4.67
C ILE A 211 -3.74 2.10 -6.17
N ILE A 212 -4.61 2.72 -6.98
CA ILE A 212 -4.54 2.63 -8.44
C ILE A 212 -3.20 3.18 -8.97
N SER A 213 -2.72 4.29 -8.41
CA SER A 213 -1.43 4.87 -8.75
C SER A 213 -0.30 3.85 -8.59
N GLN A 214 -0.21 3.15 -7.45
CA GLN A 214 0.81 2.11 -7.24
C GLN A 214 0.75 0.99 -8.28
N ILE A 215 -0.46 0.52 -8.64
CA ILE A 215 -0.65 -0.51 -9.68
C ILE A 215 -0.12 -0.01 -11.03
N GLU A 216 -0.52 1.21 -11.44
CA GLU A 216 -0.14 1.78 -12.71
C GLU A 216 1.36 2.09 -12.78
N THR A 217 1.95 2.61 -11.70
CA THR A 217 3.39 2.92 -11.61
C THR A 217 4.25 1.67 -11.74
N PHE A 218 3.88 0.59 -11.05
CA PHE A 218 4.57 -0.69 -11.16
C PHE A 218 4.52 -1.20 -12.61
N LEU A 219 3.32 -1.37 -13.15
CA LEU A 219 3.14 -2.04 -14.45
C LEU A 219 3.66 -1.21 -15.64
N LYS A 220 3.71 0.12 -15.50
CA LYS A 220 4.23 1.02 -16.54
C LYS A 220 5.75 1.06 -16.60
N ASN A 221 6.43 1.11 -15.46
CA ASN A 221 7.84 1.47 -15.39
C ASN A 221 8.76 0.31 -15.03
N THR A 222 8.21 -0.84 -14.64
CA THR A 222 9.02 -1.95 -14.13
C THR A 222 9.96 -2.52 -15.18
N LYS A 223 11.21 -2.70 -14.77
CA LYS A 223 12.24 -3.47 -15.48
C LYS A 223 12.31 -4.92 -14.99
N MET A 224 11.39 -5.32 -14.11
CA MET A 224 11.26 -6.71 -13.66
C MET A 224 10.95 -7.58 -14.86
N ASP A 225 11.67 -8.69 -14.97
CA ASP A 225 11.37 -9.73 -15.93
C ASP A 225 10.02 -10.38 -15.60
N VAL A 226 9.51 -11.22 -16.49
CA VAL A 226 8.22 -11.89 -16.24
C VAL A 226 8.40 -13.01 -15.19
N PRO A 227 7.42 -13.21 -14.28
CA PRO A 227 6.11 -12.56 -14.24
C PRO A 227 6.08 -11.24 -13.43
N LYS A 228 5.12 -10.36 -13.74
CA LYS A 228 4.84 -9.12 -13.01
C LYS A 228 3.63 -9.29 -12.12
N ILE A 229 3.84 -9.68 -10.86
CA ILE A 229 2.73 -10.00 -9.95
C ILE A 229 2.43 -8.87 -8.96
N VAL A 230 1.14 -8.53 -8.83
CA VAL A 230 0.65 -7.60 -7.81
C VAL A 230 0.06 -8.39 -6.65
N VAL A 231 0.58 -8.20 -5.44
CA VAL A 231 0.10 -8.84 -4.21
C VAL A 231 -0.58 -7.82 -3.31
N PHE A 232 -1.90 -7.94 -3.11
CA PHE A 232 -2.61 -7.16 -2.09
C PHE A 232 -2.50 -7.82 -0.74
N SER A 233 -1.95 -7.10 0.24
CA SER A 233 -1.66 -7.65 1.56
C SER A 233 -2.33 -6.85 2.68
N CYS A 234 -3.13 -7.55 3.49
CA CYS A 234 -3.76 -7.03 4.70
C CYS A 234 -2.72 -6.61 5.74
N HIS A 235 -2.85 -5.40 6.28
CA HIS A 235 -1.92 -4.80 7.24
C HIS A 235 -1.66 -5.67 8.48
N TRP A 236 -2.70 -6.31 9.00
CA TRP A 236 -2.66 -7.02 10.28
C TRP A 236 -2.11 -8.45 10.17
N CYS A 237 -2.43 -9.14 9.09
CA CYS A 237 -2.11 -10.56 8.91
C CYS A 237 -0.93 -10.71 7.95
N SER A 238 -1.19 -10.71 6.64
CA SER A 238 -0.21 -11.01 5.60
C SER A 238 0.92 -9.98 5.47
N TYR A 239 0.68 -8.68 5.75
CA TYR A 239 1.75 -7.69 5.70
C TYR A 239 2.71 -7.86 6.89
N THR A 240 2.18 -8.29 8.05
CA THR A 240 3.01 -8.69 9.19
C THR A 240 3.81 -9.94 8.87
N ALA A 241 3.18 -10.95 8.25
CA ALA A 241 3.87 -12.17 7.83
C ALA A 241 5.00 -11.86 6.83
N ALA A 242 4.77 -10.94 5.88
CA ALA A 242 5.79 -10.45 4.96
C ALA A 242 6.99 -9.81 5.68
N ASP A 243 6.73 -8.97 6.69
CA ASP A 243 7.80 -8.39 7.51
C ASP A 243 8.58 -9.46 8.28
N THR A 244 7.86 -10.44 8.85
CA THR A 244 8.47 -11.54 9.60
C THR A 244 9.27 -12.49 8.70
N ALA A 245 8.85 -12.70 7.44
CA ALA A 245 9.63 -13.47 6.45
C ALA A 245 11.00 -12.83 6.22
N GLY A 246 11.05 -11.49 6.10
CA GLY A 246 12.31 -10.74 6.04
C GLY A 246 13.15 -10.87 7.31
N LEU A 247 12.53 -10.75 8.49
CA LEU A 247 13.23 -10.94 9.77
C LEU A 247 13.86 -12.34 9.87
N LYS A 248 13.15 -13.37 9.39
CA LYS A 248 13.62 -14.76 9.33
C LYS A 248 14.56 -15.06 8.15
N ARG A 249 14.83 -14.10 7.26
CA ARG A 249 15.65 -14.29 6.04
C ARG A 249 15.14 -15.41 5.13
N MET A 250 13.83 -15.53 5.00
CA MET A 250 13.22 -16.55 4.15
C MET A 250 13.34 -16.11 2.69
N ALA A 251 14.07 -16.88 1.88
CA ALA A 251 14.25 -16.58 0.47
C ALA A 251 12.91 -16.66 -0.27
N MET A 252 12.64 -15.66 -1.10
CA MET A 252 11.43 -15.56 -1.91
C MET A 252 11.79 -15.18 -3.34
N ASP A 253 10.92 -15.53 -4.28
CA ASP A 253 11.04 -15.10 -5.66
C ASP A 253 10.82 -13.56 -5.78
N PRO A 254 11.65 -12.80 -6.52
CA PRO A 254 11.54 -11.35 -6.60
C PRO A 254 10.39 -10.84 -7.50
N HIS A 255 9.71 -11.69 -8.25
CA HIS A 255 8.74 -11.36 -9.31
C HIS A 255 7.35 -10.92 -8.80
N PHE A 256 7.33 -10.11 -7.74
CA PHE A 256 6.10 -9.55 -7.19
C PHE A 256 6.34 -8.25 -6.42
N VAL A 257 5.31 -7.41 -6.32
CA VAL A 257 5.27 -6.24 -5.43
C VAL A 257 4.07 -6.31 -4.48
N VAL A 258 4.25 -5.82 -3.26
CA VAL A 258 3.19 -5.79 -2.24
C VAL A 258 2.50 -4.42 -2.23
N ILE A 259 1.20 -4.40 -2.42
CA ILE A 259 0.34 -3.24 -2.16
C ILE A 259 -0.41 -3.47 -0.85
N ARG A 260 -0.14 -2.62 0.14
CA ARG A 260 -0.72 -2.72 1.47
C ARG A 260 -2.14 -2.15 1.50
N THR A 261 -3.06 -2.88 2.13
CA THR A 261 -4.38 -2.39 2.55
C THR A 261 -4.59 -2.66 4.03
N MET A 262 -5.49 -1.93 4.69
CA MET A 262 -5.77 -2.18 6.12
C MET A 262 -6.43 -3.53 6.35
N CYS A 263 -7.32 -3.93 5.44
CA CYS A 263 -8.01 -5.21 5.46
C CYS A 263 -8.11 -5.74 4.03
N SER A 264 -8.15 -7.06 3.86
CA SER A 264 -8.48 -7.63 2.56
C SER A 264 -9.87 -7.19 2.07
N ALA A 265 -10.80 -6.84 2.96
CA ALA A 265 -12.13 -6.33 2.61
C ALA A 265 -12.09 -5.01 1.81
N ARG A 266 -10.98 -4.27 1.92
CA ARG A 266 -10.72 -3.04 1.20
C ARG A 266 -10.31 -3.29 -0.26
N VAL A 267 -9.83 -4.50 -0.58
CA VAL A 267 -9.45 -4.85 -1.95
C VAL A 267 -10.70 -4.85 -2.82
N ASP A 268 -10.70 -3.93 -3.76
CA ASP A 268 -11.77 -3.75 -4.74
C ASP A 268 -11.56 -4.71 -5.92
N PRO A 269 -12.58 -5.44 -6.40
CA PRO A 269 -12.50 -6.21 -7.65
C PRO A 269 -12.03 -5.37 -8.83
N GLU A 270 -12.38 -4.08 -8.86
CA GLU A 270 -11.91 -3.17 -9.90
C GLU A 270 -10.38 -3.08 -9.91
N TRP A 271 -9.71 -3.15 -8.76
CA TRP A 271 -8.25 -3.11 -8.70
C TRP A 271 -7.60 -4.37 -9.26
N VAL A 272 -8.22 -5.54 -9.05
CA VAL A 272 -7.76 -6.80 -9.64
C VAL A 272 -7.87 -6.72 -11.16
N LEU A 273 -9.04 -6.32 -11.67
CA LEU A 273 -9.26 -6.15 -13.11
C LEU A 273 -8.37 -5.06 -13.71
N LYS A 274 -8.15 -3.97 -12.98
CA LYS A 274 -7.24 -2.88 -13.37
C LYS A 274 -5.81 -3.39 -13.50
N ALA A 275 -5.31 -4.15 -12.53
CA ALA A 275 -3.97 -4.71 -12.59
C ALA A 275 -3.81 -5.66 -13.80
N LEU A 276 -4.75 -6.59 -13.99
CA LEU A 276 -4.72 -7.51 -15.14
C LEU A 276 -4.79 -6.76 -16.48
N SER A 277 -5.70 -5.81 -16.63
CA SER A 277 -5.83 -5.00 -17.86
C SER A 277 -4.64 -4.06 -18.12
N LYS A 278 -3.84 -3.74 -17.10
CA LYS A 278 -2.60 -2.97 -17.22
C LYS A 278 -1.36 -3.85 -17.45
N GLY A 279 -1.53 -5.17 -17.57
CA GLY A 279 -0.46 -6.10 -17.92
C GLY A 279 0.18 -6.82 -16.73
N ALA A 280 -0.45 -6.88 -15.55
CA ALA A 280 0.03 -7.74 -14.47
C ALA A 280 -0.17 -9.20 -14.85
N ASP A 281 0.90 -10.01 -14.88
CA ASP A 281 0.83 -11.44 -15.23
C ASP A 281 0.00 -12.23 -14.22
N GLY A 282 -0.01 -11.81 -12.96
CA GLY A 282 -0.91 -12.36 -11.95
C GLY A 282 -1.25 -11.35 -10.85
N VAL A 283 -2.40 -11.56 -10.20
CA VAL A 283 -2.83 -10.81 -9.02
C VAL A 283 -3.13 -11.76 -7.86
N LEU A 284 -2.49 -11.54 -6.71
CA LEU A 284 -2.70 -12.32 -5.50
C LEU A 284 -3.35 -11.44 -4.42
N VAL A 285 -4.39 -11.94 -3.76
CA VAL A 285 -4.99 -11.29 -2.59
C VAL A 285 -4.74 -12.15 -1.37
N LEU A 286 -3.96 -11.65 -0.42
CA LEU A 286 -3.67 -12.32 0.84
C LEU A 286 -4.55 -11.76 1.96
N ALA A 287 -5.37 -12.63 2.54
CA ALA A 287 -6.24 -12.33 3.66
C ALA A 287 -5.80 -13.10 4.92
N GLY A 288 -6.21 -12.65 6.11
CA GLY A 288 -6.10 -13.50 7.31
C GLY A 288 -7.10 -14.66 7.25
N HIS A 289 -6.81 -15.77 7.93
CA HIS A 289 -7.68 -16.94 7.93
C HIS A 289 -9.09 -16.61 8.47
N PRO A 290 -10.15 -17.26 7.95
CA PRO A 290 -11.50 -17.16 8.51
C PRO A 290 -11.51 -17.31 10.04
N GLY A 291 -12.12 -16.36 10.75
CA GLY A 291 -12.15 -16.34 12.22
C GLY A 291 -10.98 -15.58 12.89
N ARG A 292 -9.95 -15.19 12.15
CA ARG A 292 -8.77 -14.46 12.68
C ARG A 292 -8.63 -13.02 12.14
N CYS A 293 -9.66 -12.49 11.49
CA CYS A 293 -9.60 -11.14 10.94
C CYS A 293 -9.64 -10.09 12.06
N HIS A 294 -8.72 -9.13 12.03
CA HIS A 294 -8.70 -7.98 12.94
C HIS A 294 -10.01 -7.17 12.94
N TYR A 295 -10.70 -7.11 11.79
CA TYR A 295 -11.98 -6.42 11.62
C TYR A 295 -13.16 -7.39 11.53
N GLU A 296 -13.11 -8.48 12.30
CA GLU A 296 -14.14 -9.53 12.46
C GLU A 296 -14.39 -10.37 11.19
N ILE A 297 -15.22 -9.89 10.27
CA ILE A 297 -15.70 -10.65 9.11
C ILE A 297 -15.20 -10.08 7.77
N GLY A 298 -14.20 -9.18 7.82
CA GLY A 298 -13.67 -8.52 6.63
C GLY A 298 -13.19 -9.51 5.55
N ASN A 299 -12.38 -10.48 5.94
CA ASN A 299 -11.89 -11.55 5.05
C ASN A 299 -13.00 -12.41 4.43
N LEU A 300 -14.09 -12.66 5.15
CA LEU A 300 -15.24 -13.42 4.64
C LEU A 300 -15.96 -12.66 3.54
N ARG A 301 -16.04 -11.32 3.64
CA ARG A 301 -16.57 -10.46 2.57
C ARG A 301 -15.68 -10.50 1.35
N THR A 302 -14.36 -10.41 1.54
CA THR A 302 -13.38 -10.57 0.46
C THR A 302 -13.58 -11.91 -0.24
N ARG A 303 -13.65 -13.02 0.50
CA ARG A 303 -13.85 -14.36 -0.06
C ARG A 303 -15.07 -14.40 -0.98
N LYS A 304 -16.24 -13.97 -0.50
CA LYS A 304 -17.47 -13.97 -1.29
C LYS A 304 -17.32 -13.14 -2.58
N ARG A 305 -16.77 -11.93 -2.48
CA ARG A 305 -16.61 -11.01 -3.60
C ARG A 305 -15.60 -11.51 -4.64
N MET A 306 -14.48 -12.06 -4.17
CA MET A 306 -13.40 -12.54 -5.03
C MET A 306 -13.72 -13.89 -5.68
N THR A 307 -14.47 -14.78 -5.01
CA THR A 307 -15.00 -15.99 -5.65
C THR A 307 -15.93 -15.63 -6.82
N LEU A 308 -16.78 -14.61 -6.64
CA LEU A 308 -17.63 -14.13 -7.73
C LEU A 308 -16.79 -13.58 -8.89
N LEU A 309 -15.81 -12.73 -8.60
CA LEU A 309 -14.89 -12.20 -9.61
C LEU A 309 -14.20 -13.32 -10.39
N HIS A 310 -13.63 -14.30 -9.69
CA HIS A 310 -12.92 -15.42 -10.29
C HIS A 310 -13.77 -16.18 -11.31
N ASN A 311 -15.06 -16.41 -11.00
CA ASN A 311 -15.99 -17.09 -11.90
C ASN A 311 -16.29 -16.32 -13.20
N TYR A 312 -16.07 -15.00 -13.21
CA TYR A 312 -16.28 -14.15 -14.38
C TYR A 312 -15.00 -13.77 -15.12
N LEU A 313 -13.81 -14.13 -14.62
CA LEU A 313 -12.54 -13.72 -15.24
C LEU A 313 -12.41 -14.22 -16.68
N ASP A 314 -12.75 -15.49 -16.94
CA ASP A 314 -12.68 -16.08 -18.27
C ASP A 314 -13.61 -15.34 -19.26
N GLN A 315 -14.83 -15.00 -18.82
CA GLN A 315 -15.78 -14.21 -19.60
C GLN A 315 -15.29 -12.78 -19.86
N MET A 316 -14.41 -12.26 -19.01
CA MET A 316 -13.75 -10.96 -19.16
C MET A 316 -12.44 -11.03 -19.97
N GLY A 317 -12.07 -12.22 -20.49
CA GLY A 317 -10.87 -12.42 -21.31
C GLY A 317 -9.57 -12.62 -20.52
N PHE A 318 -9.66 -12.93 -19.22
CA PHE A 318 -8.51 -13.24 -18.39
C PHE A 318 -8.50 -14.71 -17.99
N HIS A 319 -7.36 -15.38 -18.16
CA HIS A 319 -7.19 -16.74 -17.67
C HIS A 319 -7.43 -16.79 -16.14
N PRO A 320 -8.32 -17.66 -15.62
CA PRO A 320 -8.70 -17.67 -14.20
C PRO A 320 -7.51 -17.78 -13.24
N ASP A 321 -6.51 -18.61 -13.57
CA ASP A 321 -5.32 -18.80 -12.73
C ASP A 321 -4.41 -17.56 -12.60
N ARG A 322 -4.65 -16.49 -13.38
CA ARG A 322 -3.98 -15.18 -13.20
C ARG A 322 -4.52 -14.39 -12.01
N PHE A 323 -5.50 -14.92 -11.29
CA PHE A 323 -5.99 -14.35 -10.05
C PHE A 323 -6.15 -15.43 -8.98
N ARG A 324 -5.60 -15.17 -7.80
CA ARG A 324 -5.77 -16.06 -6.65
C ARG A 324 -6.08 -15.27 -5.37
N ILE A 325 -6.94 -15.84 -4.53
CA ILE A 325 -7.09 -15.44 -3.13
C ILE A 325 -6.48 -16.53 -2.26
N ASP A 326 -5.66 -16.13 -1.30
CA ASP A 326 -5.02 -17.05 -0.37
C ASP A 326 -5.05 -16.49 1.05
N TYR A 327 -4.69 -17.33 2.03
CA TYR A 327 -4.77 -16.99 3.44
C TYR A 327 -3.41 -17.13 4.11
N SER A 328 -3.08 -16.13 4.94
CA SER A 328 -1.87 -16.14 5.76
C SER A 328 -2.06 -15.26 6.98
N ASP A 329 -1.71 -15.76 8.15
CA ASP A 329 -1.70 -15.00 9.41
C ASP A 329 -0.29 -14.56 9.82
N SER A 330 -0.22 -13.62 10.76
CA SER A 330 1.06 -13.05 11.23
C SER A 330 2.02 -14.08 11.86
N GLU A 331 1.49 -15.20 12.34
CA GLU A 331 2.24 -16.28 12.98
C GLU A 331 2.66 -17.39 11.99
N GLU A 332 2.02 -17.45 10.82
CA GLU A 332 2.18 -18.51 9.81
C GLU A 332 3.04 -18.01 8.64
N VAL A 333 4.29 -17.65 8.95
CA VAL A 333 5.21 -17.02 8.00
C VAL A 333 5.56 -17.96 6.84
N GLU A 334 5.72 -19.23 7.13
CA GLU A 334 5.98 -20.30 6.16
C GLU A 334 4.84 -20.40 5.14
N GLY A 335 3.57 -20.30 5.61
CA GLY A 335 2.40 -20.29 4.74
C GLY A 335 2.33 -19.05 3.84
N TYR A 336 2.75 -17.88 4.33
CA TYR A 336 2.89 -16.68 3.49
C TYR A 336 3.92 -16.87 2.37
N VAL A 337 5.10 -17.41 2.71
CA VAL A 337 6.18 -17.64 1.74
C VAL A 337 5.77 -18.66 0.69
N GLU A 338 5.16 -19.78 1.13
CA GLU A 338 4.63 -20.81 0.24
C GLU A 338 3.53 -20.28 -0.67
N ALA A 339 2.58 -19.50 -0.13
CA ALA A 339 1.52 -18.89 -0.93
C ALA A 339 2.12 -18.01 -2.04
N VAL A 340 3.03 -17.08 -1.72
CA VAL A 340 3.60 -16.20 -2.74
C VAL A 340 4.43 -16.99 -3.76
N ASN A 341 5.38 -17.83 -3.33
CA ASN A 341 6.27 -18.53 -4.25
C ASN A 341 5.50 -19.54 -5.13
N SER A 342 4.57 -20.31 -4.56
CA SER A 342 3.73 -21.23 -5.36
C SER A 342 2.89 -20.49 -6.39
N TYR A 343 2.45 -19.27 -6.08
CA TYR A 343 1.71 -18.46 -7.05
C TYR A 343 2.59 -17.94 -8.16
N VAL A 344 3.80 -17.47 -7.83
CA VAL A 344 4.78 -17.04 -8.83
C VAL A 344 5.09 -18.18 -9.80
N GLU A 345 5.37 -19.38 -9.30
CA GLU A 345 5.60 -20.57 -10.14
C GLU A 345 4.38 -20.90 -11.00
N LYS A 346 3.18 -20.88 -10.42
CA LYS A 346 1.95 -21.14 -11.16
C LYS A 346 1.72 -20.14 -12.31
N VAL A 347 2.07 -18.87 -12.12
CA VAL A 347 1.94 -17.84 -13.17
C VAL A 347 3.03 -17.98 -14.24
N LYS A 348 4.22 -18.48 -13.91
CA LYS A 348 5.28 -18.78 -14.89
C LYS A 348 4.90 -19.90 -15.86
N GLU A 349 4.00 -20.79 -15.46
CA GLU A 349 3.52 -21.92 -16.26
C GLU A 349 2.40 -21.53 -17.26
N LEU A 350 1.81 -20.35 -17.13
CA LEU A 350 0.76 -19.82 -18.01
C LEU A 350 1.37 -19.14 -19.24
#